data_AF-A0A5J4RNU9-F1
#
_entry.id   AF-A0A5J4RNU9-F1
#
_cell.length_a   1.000
_cell.length_b   1.000
_cell.length_c   1.000
_cell.angle_alpha   90.00
_cell.angle_beta   90.00
_cell.angle_gamma   90.00
#
_symmetry.space_group_name_H-M   'P 1'
#
loop_
_entity.id
_entity.type
_entity.pdbx_description
1 polymer ?
#
loop_
_entity_poly.entity_id
_entity_poly.type
_entity_poly.pdbx_seq_one_letter_code
_entity_poly.pdbx_strand_id
1 'polypeptide(L)'
;MSAQLPTISTNELEQKIFHCEIVVDNERVATETKAYHKIPVISNFVDENGVDRMKEMIKANYDRIKAEMKQIVAEELQRIKDDPELCHLLHKQND
;
A
#
# COMPACT_ATOMS: atom_id res chain seq x y z
N MET A 1 -8.94 25.29 31.91
CA MET A 1 -9.65 26.19 30.99
C MET A 1 -10.65 25.34 30.23
N SER A 2 -11.92 25.43 30.57
CA SER A 2 -12.99 24.61 30.01
C SER A 2 -13.33 25.14 28.62
N ALA A 3 -13.10 24.34 27.58
CA ALA A 3 -13.52 24.69 26.22
C ALA A 3 -15.04 24.56 26.15
N GLN A 4 -15.72 25.71 26.10
CA GLN A 4 -17.16 25.77 25.85
C GLN A 4 -17.42 25.20 24.44
N LEU A 5 -18.07 24.04 24.37
CA LEU A 5 -18.54 23.49 23.10
C LEU A 5 -19.63 24.42 22.54
N PRO A 6 -19.52 24.87 21.28
CA PRO A 6 -20.53 25.73 20.69
C PRO A 6 -21.82 24.93 20.52
N THR A 7 -22.89 25.38 21.15
CA THR A 7 -24.26 24.91 20.89
C THR A 7 -24.65 25.44 19.50
N ILE A 8 -24.70 24.57 18.48
CA ILE A 8 -25.01 24.96 17.10
C ILE A 8 -26.33 24.32 16.70
N SER A 9 -27.34 25.17 16.56
CA SER A 9 -28.67 24.88 16.00
C SER A 9 -28.53 24.26 14.60
N THR A 10 -29.35 23.26 14.29
CA THR A 10 -29.59 22.79 12.91
C THR A 10 -29.95 24.00 12.05
N ASN A 11 -29.12 24.35 11.07
CA ASN A 11 -29.29 25.52 10.23
C ASN A 11 -29.87 25.09 8.88
N GLU A 12 -31.12 25.47 8.63
CA GLU A 12 -31.81 25.32 7.35
C GLU A 12 -31.27 26.39 6.37
N LEU A 13 -30.82 25.98 5.17
CA LEU A 13 -30.34 26.90 4.14
C LEU A 13 -31.41 27.07 3.06
N GLU A 14 -32.06 28.24 2.98
CA GLU A 14 -33.03 28.53 1.92
C GLU A 14 -32.36 28.73 0.55
N GLN A 15 -32.42 27.72 -0.33
CA GLN A 15 -32.04 27.86 -1.74
C GLN A 15 -33.28 28.08 -2.61
N LYS A 16 -33.53 29.33 -3.03
CA LYS A 16 -34.74 29.76 -3.79
C LYS A 16 -34.91 29.19 -5.21
N ILE A 17 -34.13 28.19 -5.61
CA ILE A 17 -34.17 27.55 -6.94
C ILE A 17 -34.67 26.10 -6.88
N PHE A 18 -34.81 25.53 -5.68
CA PHE A 18 -35.27 24.17 -5.48
C PHE A 18 -36.51 24.19 -4.58
N HIS A 19 -37.54 23.43 -4.96
CA HIS A 19 -38.76 23.26 -4.16
C HIS A 19 -38.54 22.28 -2.99
N CYS A 20 -37.30 22.22 -2.48
CA CYS A 20 -36.86 21.33 -1.42
C CYS A 20 -35.78 22.00 -0.57
N GLU A 21 -35.73 21.58 0.70
CA GLU A 21 -34.88 22.14 1.74
C GLU A 21 -33.57 21.35 1.87
N ILE A 22 -32.44 22.03 2.03
CA ILE A 22 -31.16 21.39 2.34
C ILE A 22 -30.95 21.43 3.85
N VAL A 23 -31.25 20.30 4.50
CA VAL A 23 -30.97 20.10 5.93
C VAL A 23 -29.55 19.58 6.09
N VAL A 24 -28.68 20.39 6.68
CA VAL A 24 -27.30 19.98 7.01
C VAL A 24 -27.30 19.34 8.40
N ASP A 25 -27.32 18.01 8.44
CA ASP A 25 -27.23 17.23 9.67
C ASP A 25 -25.79 17.20 10.21
N ASN A 26 -25.45 18.26 10.95
CA ASN A 26 -24.13 18.44 11.54
C ASN A 26 -23.83 17.42 12.65
N GLU A 27 -24.85 16.88 13.33
CA GLU A 27 -24.65 15.86 14.38
C GLU A 27 -24.22 14.53 13.78
N ARG A 28 -24.84 14.13 12.67
CA ARG A 28 -24.45 12.94 11.92
C ARG A 28 -23.07 13.09 11.32
N VAL A 29 -22.75 14.23 10.70
CA VAL A 29 -21.40 14.51 10.18
C VAL A 29 -20.36 14.52 11.29
N ALA A 30 -20.65 15.09 12.46
CA ALA A 30 -19.73 15.08 13.61
C ALA A 30 -19.51 13.66 14.15
N THR A 31 -20.56 12.82 14.17
CA THR A 31 -20.47 11.42 14.60
C THR A 31 -19.64 10.59 13.62
N GLU A 32 -19.88 10.74 12.32
CA GLU A 32 -19.10 10.10 11.25
C GLU A 32 -17.62 10.55 11.29
N THR A 33 -17.37 11.84 11.52
CA THR A 33 -16.00 12.39 11.64
C THR A 33 -15.28 11.88 12.89
N LYS A 34 -15.98 11.72 14.03
CA LYS A 34 -15.40 11.12 15.24
C LYS A 34 -15.03 9.65 15.06
N ALA A 35 -15.81 8.92 14.26
CA ALA A 35 -15.54 7.53 13.92
C ALA A 35 -14.51 7.36 12.78
N TYR A 36 -14.10 8.43 12.11
CA TYR A 36 -13.15 8.36 11.01
C TYR A 36 -11.78 7.87 11.48
N HIS A 37 -11.25 6.85 10.80
CA HIS A 37 -9.91 6.33 11.03
C HIS A 37 -9.13 6.43 9.72
N LYS A 38 -7.96 7.09 9.77
CA LYS A 38 -7.11 7.22 8.58
C LYS A 38 -6.62 5.84 8.15
N ILE A 39 -6.66 5.57 6.84
CA ILE A 39 -6.09 4.34 6.28
C ILE A 39 -4.60 4.30 6.67
N PRO A 40 -4.13 3.22 7.32
CA PRO A 40 -2.73 3.09 7.68
C PRO A 40 -1.88 3.02 6.40
N VAL A 41 -0.76 3.73 6.40
CA VAL A 41 0.22 3.63 5.32
C VAL A 41 0.97 2.32 5.51
N ILE A 42 0.72 1.35 4.63
CA ILE A 42 1.32 -0.01 4.70
C ILE A 42 2.81 0.03 4.36
N SER A 43 3.20 0.86 3.40
CA SER A 43 4.59 1.03 2.96
C SER A 43 4.86 2.51 2.72
N ASN A 44 5.85 3.05 3.41
CA ASN A 44 6.35 4.40 3.17
C ASN A 44 7.57 4.33 2.24
N PHE A 45 7.50 4.96 1.08
CA PHE A 45 8.62 5.10 0.14
C PHE A 45 9.37 6.41 0.32
N VAL A 46 8.92 7.23 1.27
CA VAL A 46 9.54 8.50 1.62
C VAL A 46 10.60 8.25 2.69
N ASP A 47 11.81 8.74 2.45
CA ASP A 47 12.91 8.65 3.42
C ASP A 47 12.77 9.66 4.57
N GLU A 48 13.72 9.65 5.51
CA GLU A 48 13.77 10.55 6.67
C GLU A 48 13.84 12.04 6.29
N ASN A 49 14.26 12.35 5.06
CA ASN A 49 14.39 13.71 4.55
C ASN A 49 13.16 14.15 3.72
N GLY A 50 12.13 13.30 3.60
CA GLY A 50 10.95 13.61 2.82
C GLY A 50 11.08 13.33 1.31
N VAL A 51 12.13 12.64 0.87
CA VAL A 51 12.37 12.35 -0.55
C VAL A 51 11.71 11.02 -0.93
N ASP A 52 10.97 11.01 -2.05
CA ASP A 52 10.39 9.78 -2.62
C ASP A 52 11.48 8.91 -3.25
N ARG A 53 11.74 7.76 -2.63
CA ARG A 53 12.73 6.75 -3.04
C ARG A 53 12.07 5.54 -3.70
N MET A 54 10.80 5.61 -4.09
CA MET A 54 10.02 4.48 -4.60
C MET A 54 10.73 3.73 -5.74
N LYS A 55 11.22 4.46 -6.75
CA LYS A 55 11.90 3.85 -7.90
C LYS A 55 13.20 3.13 -7.52
N GLU A 56 13.97 3.73 -6.61
CA GLU A 56 15.24 3.16 -6.17
C GLU A 56 15.03 1.90 -5.33
N MET A 57 14.06 1.93 -4.40
CA MET A 57 13.71 0.79 -3.58
C MET A 57 13.18 -0.38 -4.43
N ILE A 58 12.30 -0.12 -5.39
CA ILE A 58 11.79 -1.15 -6.31
C ILE A 58 12.92 -1.74 -7.14
N LYS A 59 13.81 -0.90 -7.69
CA LYS A 59 14.94 -1.37 -8.49
C LYS A 59 15.90 -2.21 -7.66
N ALA A 60 16.26 -1.77 -6.46
CA ALA A 60 17.14 -2.51 -5.56
C ALA A 60 16.54 -3.87 -5.17
N ASN A 61 15.24 -3.92 -4.91
CA ASN A 61 14.54 -5.17 -4.62
C ASN A 61 14.58 -6.13 -5.82
N TYR A 62 14.24 -5.63 -7.01
CA TYR A 62 14.30 -6.42 -8.25
C TYR A 62 15.72 -6.96 -8.51
N ASP A 63 16.74 -6.11 -8.42
CA ASP A 63 18.13 -6.49 -8.66
C ASP A 63 18.60 -7.56 -7.65
N ARG A 64 18.22 -7.41 -6.36
CA ARG A 64 18.50 -8.39 -5.31
C ARG A 64 17.83 -9.73 -5.59
N ILE A 65 16.51 -9.76 -5.81
CA ILE A 65 15.77 -11.00 -6.07
C ILE A 65 16.31 -11.68 -7.34
N LYS A 66 16.66 -10.90 -8.36
CA LYS A 66 17.25 -11.43 -9.58
C LYS A 66 18.60 -12.08 -9.33
N ALA A 67 19.44 -11.52 -8.47
CA ALA A 67 20.72 -12.10 -8.09
C ALA A 67 20.53 -13.39 -7.27
N GLU A 68 19.65 -13.36 -6.27
CA GLU A 68 19.28 -14.52 -5.45
C GLU A 68 18.75 -15.66 -6.31
N MET A 69 17.86 -15.37 -7.27
CA MET A 69 17.33 -16.39 -8.16
C MET A 69 18.40 -17.03 -9.05
N LYS A 70 19.36 -16.23 -9.57
CA LYS A 70 20.49 -16.80 -10.33
C LYS A 70 21.33 -17.73 -9.47
N GLN A 71 21.57 -17.35 -8.22
CA GLN A 71 22.31 -18.17 -7.27
C GLN A 71 21.58 -19.49 -7.00
N ILE A 72 20.28 -19.43 -6.69
CA ILE A 72 19.45 -20.62 -6.46
C ILE A 72 19.48 -21.54 -7.68
N VAL A 73 19.34 -21.01 -8.90
CA VAL A 73 19.43 -21.82 -10.12
C VAL A 73 20.80 -22.49 -10.25
N ALA A 74 21.89 -21.77 -9.99
CA ALA A 74 23.23 -22.33 -10.07
C ALA A 74 23.47 -23.44 -9.03
N GLU A 75 23.02 -23.21 -7.78
CA GLU A 75 23.08 -24.18 -6.70
C GLU A 75 22.25 -25.42 -7.00
N GLU A 76 21.04 -25.26 -7.53
CA GLU A 76 20.17 -26.38 -7.92
C GLU A 76 20.72 -27.15 -9.11
N LEU A 77 21.29 -26.48 -10.11
CA LEU A 77 21.99 -27.15 -11.22
C LEU A 77 23.17 -27.99 -10.70
N GLN A 78 23.92 -27.46 -9.74
CA GLN A 78 25.02 -28.20 -9.11
C GLN A 78 24.50 -29.38 -8.29
N ARG A 79 23.44 -29.19 -7.49
CA ARG A 79 22.78 -30.26 -6.72
C ARG A 79 22.29 -31.39 -7.63
N ILE A 80 21.66 -31.06 -8.75
CA ILE A 80 21.18 -32.03 -9.74
C ILE A 80 22.36 -32.76 -10.39
N LYS A 81 23.47 -32.06 -10.67
CA LYS A 81 24.67 -32.66 -11.26
C LYS A 81 25.32 -33.69 -10.34
N ASP A 82 25.37 -33.38 -9.05
CA ASP A 82 26.03 -34.21 -8.04
C ASP A 82 25.16 -35.39 -7.58
N ASP A 83 23.86 -35.38 -7.89
CA ASP A 83 22.92 -36.46 -7.60
C ASP A 83 22.93 -37.51 -8.73
N PRO A 84 23.39 -38.75 -8.48
CA PRO A 84 23.43 -39.81 -9.51
C PRO A 84 22.06 -40.17 -10.08
N GLU A 85 20.97 -39.99 -9.33
CA GLU A 85 19.61 -40.26 -9.79
C GLU A 85 19.08 -39.13 -10.67
N LEU A 86 19.57 -37.89 -10.52
CA LEU A 86 19.04 -36.72 -11.23
C LEU A 86 19.98 -36.17 -12.32
N CYS A 87 21.28 -36.50 -12.31
CA CYS A 87 22.28 -35.90 -13.20
C CYS A 87 21.98 -36.12 -14.69
N HIS A 88 21.25 -37.18 -15.02
CA HIS A 88 20.80 -37.48 -16.38
C HIS A 88 19.85 -36.41 -16.96
N LEU A 89 19.18 -35.61 -16.11
CA LEU A 89 18.29 -34.51 -16.51
C LEU A 89 19.04 -33.30 -17.08
N LEU A 90 20.33 -33.16 -16.81
CA LEU A 90 21.15 -32.06 -17.34
C LEU A 90 21.55 -32.26 -18.80
N HIS A 91 21.25 -33.43 -19.39
CA HIS A 91 21.55 -33.75 -20.78
C HIS A 91 20.28 -33.82 -21.66
N LYS A 92 20.03 -32.70 -22.38
CA LYS A 92 19.60 -32.57 -23.79
C LYS A 92 18.81 -31.26 -23.97
N GLN A 93 19.53 -30.16 -24.20
CA GLN A 93 19.10 -29.22 -25.23
C GLN A 93 20.02 -29.50 -26.42
N ASN A 94 19.49 -30.25 -27.39
CA ASN A 94 20.08 -30.33 -28.72
C ASN A 94 20.00 -28.92 -29.32
N ASP A 95 21.13 -28.35 -29.71
CA ASP A 95 21.18 -27.31 -30.74
C ASP A 95 20.85 -27.92 -32.12
#